data_AF-A0A1F6GYS4-F1
#
_entry.id   AF-A0A1F6GYS4-F1
#
_cell.length_a   1.000
_cell.length_b   1.000
_cell.length_c   1.000
_cell.angle_alpha   90.00
_cell.angle_beta   90.00
_cell.angle_gamma   90.00
#
_symmetry.space_group_name_H-M   'P 1'
#
loop_
_entity.id
_entity.type
_entity.pdbx_description
1 polymer ?
#
loop_
_entity_poly.entity_id
_entity_poly.type
_entity_poly.pdbx_seq_one_letter_code
_entity_poly.pdbx_strand_id
1 'polypeptide(L)'
;MKLLVKTSSLLVILSGLVLTSWLLGENETAIWVHLLLGFGYTVLFLLFSMDHLSAHGKGIKRPGLRNLTGVIQLFSGGLALATGFILYLYGSKALSPWTEIHLASTLVFLAALLAHFTLKRTPPR
;
A
#
# COMPACT_ATOMS: atom_id res chain seq x y z
N MET A 1 13.47 -7.71 6.40
CA MET A 1 12.26 -6.86 6.45
C MET A 1 12.01 -6.06 5.16
N LYS A 2 12.89 -5.14 4.75
CA LYS A 2 12.63 -4.20 3.62
C LYS A 2 12.26 -4.86 2.30
N LEU A 3 12.98 -5.92 1.90
CA LEU A 3 12.70 -6.65 0.66
C LEU A 3 11.33 -7.32 0.72
N LEU A 4 11.03 -8.00 1.84
CA LEU A 4 9.76 -8.68 2.08
C LEU A 4 8.58 -7.71 1.99
N VAL A 5 8.68 -6.56 2.66
CA VAL A 5 7.64 -5.51 2.61
C VAL A 5 7.45 -5.05 1.18
N LYS A 6 8.53 -4.68 0.47
CA LYS A 6 8.47 -4.29 -0.95
C LYS A 6 7.78 -5.34 -1.82
N THR A 7 8.20 -6.59 -1.72
CA THR A 7 7.63 -7.66 -2.56
C THR A 7 6.17 -7.89 -2.22
N SER A 8 5.81 -7.89 -0.93
CA SER A 8 4.41 -8.02 -0.50
C SER A 8 3.54 -6.84 -0.93
N SER A 9 4.04 -5.59 -0.87
CA SER A 9 3.36 -4.41 -1.39
C SER A 9 3.08 -4.57 -2.89
N LEU A 10 4.06 -5.01 -3.67
CA LEU A 10 3.87 -5.22 -5.11
C LEU A 10 2.86 -6.33 -5.39
N LEU A 11 2.93 -7.45 -4.66
CA LEU A 11 1.98 -8.56 -4.83
C LEU A 11 0.54 -8.15 -4.52
N VAL A 12 0.31 -7.40 -3.44
CA VAL A 12 -1.06 -6.95 -3.09
C VAL A 12 -1.58 -5.92 -4.09
N ILE A 13 -0.73 -4.99 -4.56
CA ILE A 13 -1.10 -3.99 -5.57
C ILE A 13 -1.46 -4.69 -6.89
N LEU A 14 -0.60 -5.60 -7.37
CA LEU A 14 -0.81 -6.28 -8.65
C LEU A 14 -2.05 -7.18 -8.60
N SER A 15 -2.28 -7.91 -7.51
CA SER A 15 -3.51 -8.69 -7.35
C SER A 15 -4.76 -7.80 -7.32
N GLY A 16 -4.70 -6.62 -6.70
CA GLY A 16 -5.82 -5.66 -6.71
C GLY A 16 -6.08 -5.08 -8.11
N LEU A 17 -5.04 -4.71 -8.85
CA LEU A 17 -5.17 -4.22 -10.23
C LEU A 17 -5.76 -5.29 -11.16
N VAL A 18 -5.37 -6.55 -10.96
CA VAL A 18 -5.96 -7.67 -11.70
C VAL A 18 -7.47 -7.77 -11.46
N LEU A 19 -7.96 -7.53 -10.23
CA LEU A 19 -9.39 -7.48 -9.92
C LEU A 19 -10.13 -6.30 -10.58
N THR A 20 -9.42 -5.19 -10.86
CA THR A 20 -10.00 -4.06 -11.61
C THR A 20 -10.03 -4.30 -13.13
N SER A 21 -9.24 -5.25 -13.62
CA SER A 21 -9.18 -5.53 -15.06
C SER A 21 -10.43 -6.29 -15.50
N TRP A 22 -10.98 -5.92 -16.66
CA TRP A 22 -12.04 -6.68 -17.33
C TRP A 22 -11.59 -8.10 -17.75
N LEU A 23 -10.29 -8.42 -17.59
CA LEU A 23 -9.65 -9.62 -18.13
C LEU A 23 -10.07 -10.89 -17.39
N LEU A 24 -10.36 -10.82 -16.09
CA LEU A 24 -10.70 -11.99 -15.28
C LEU A 24 -12.18 -12.06 -14.85
N GLY A 25 -12.96 -11.01 -15.10
CA GLY A 25 -14.32 -10.91 -14.57
C GLY A 25 -14.36 -11.01 -13.03
N GLU A 26 -15.53 -11.34 -12.48
CA GLU A 26 -15.71 -11.59 -11.04
C GLU A 26 -15.17 -12.99 -10.66
N ASN A 27 -13.84 -13.18 -10.75
CA ASN A 27 -13.20 -14.43 -10.36
C ASN A 27 -13.07 -14.54 -8.84
N GLU A 28 -13.87 -15.41 -8.21
CA GLU A 28 -13.86 -15.62 -6.76
C GLU A 28 -12.49 -16.02 -6.21
N THR A 29 -11.73 -16.85 -6.93
CA THR A 29 -10.39 -17.28 -6.48
C THR A 29 -9.43 -16.09 -6.44
N ALA A 30 -9.47 -15.21 -7.44
CA ALA A 30 -8.65 -14.01 -7.46
C ALA A 30 -9.00 -13.06 -6.29
N ILE A 31 -10.29 -12.94 -5.94
CA ILE A 31 -10.75 -12.16 -4.79
C ILE A 31 -10.16 -12.73 -3.50
N TRP A 32 -10.28 -14.04 -3.28
CA TRP A 32 -9.73 -14.70 -2.09
C TRP A 32 -8.21 -14.56 -1.98
N VAL A 33 -7.49 -14.69 -3.10
CA VAL A 33 -6.04 -14.48 -3.15
C VAL A 33 -5.68 -13.06 -2.77
N HIS A 34 -6.38 -12.05 -3.32
CA HIS A 34 -6.15 -10.65 -2.98
C HIS A 34 -6.41 -10.37 -1.49
N LEU A 35 -7.51 -10.89 -0.94
CA LEU A 35 -7.83 -10.76 0.48
C LEU A 35 -6.75 -11.39 1.36
N LEU A 36 -6.30 -12.60 1.05
CA LEU A 36 -5.25 -13.28 1.82
C LEU A 36 -3.93 -12.49 1.78
N LEU A 37 -3.54 -11.99 0.61
CA LEU A 37 -2.37 -11.13 0.46
C LEU A 37 -2.52 -9.82 1.23
N GLY A 38 -3.70 -9.20 1.20
CA GLY A 38 -4.01 -7.98 1.94
C GLY A 38 -3.95 -8.14 3.46
N PHE A 39 -4.53 -9.22 3.99
CA PHE A 39 -4.45 -9.55 5.41
C PHE A 39 -3.00 -9.77 5.86
N GLY A 40 -2.24 -10.60 5.12
CA GLY A 40 -0.82 -10.81 5.43
C GLY A 40 -0.01 -9.52 5.33
N TYR A 41 -0.28 -8.70 4.31
CA TYR A 41 0.39 -7.42 4.12
C TYR A 41 0.10 -6.43 5.25
N THR A 42 -1.12 -6.41 5.81
CA THR A 42 -1.49 -5.53 6.92
C THR A 42 -0.53 -5.68 8.10
N VAL A 43 -0.24 -6.92 8.49
CA VAL A 43 0.68 -7.22 9.60
C VAL A 43 2.09 -6.71 9.28
N LEU A 44 2.59 -7.02 8.07
CA LEU A 44 3.92 -6.59 7.63
C LEU A 44 4.03 -5.06 7.55
N PHE A 45 3.00 -4.39 7.05
CA PHE A 45 2.93 -2.94 6.93
C PHE A 45 2.98 -2.27 8.31
N LEU A 46 2.20 -2.75 9.28
CA LEU A 46 2.18 -2.21 10.64
C LEU A 46 3.55 -2.37 11.32
N LEU A 47 4.09 -3.59 11.32
CA LEU A 47 5.39 -3.88 11.92
C LEU A 47 6.51 -3.05 11.29
N PHE A 48 6.55 -2.98 9.96
CA PHE A 48 7.56 -2.20 9.25
C PHE A 48 7.40 -0.71 9.49
N SER A 49 6.17 -0.19 9.50
CA SER A 49 5.92 1.24 9.74
C SER A 49 6.34 1.65 11.15
N MET A 50 6.02 0.84 12.16
CA MET A 50 6.45 1.08 13.55
C MET A 50 7.98 1.03 13.69
N ASP A 51 8.63 0.01 13.14
CA ASP A 51 10.10 -0.11 13.14
C ASP A 51 10.74 1.09 12.40
N HIS A 52 10.21 1.44 11.24
CA HIS A 52 10.77 2.53 10.44
C HIS A 52 10.59 3.90 11.11
N LEU A 53 9.41 4.19 11.67
CA LEU A 53 9.13 5.43 12.39
C LEU A 53 9.99 5.55 13.66
N SER A 54 10.15 4.46 14.42
CA SER A 54 10.98 4.47 15.63
C SER A 54 12.46 4.68 15.30
N ALA A 55 12.98 4.03 14.25
CA ALA A 55 14.36 4.17 13.83
C ALA A 55 14.67 5.52 13.15
N HIS A 56 13.70 6.15 12.49
CA HIS A 56 13.91 7.36 11.68
C HIS A 56 13.19 8.61 12.22
N GLY A 57 12.63 8.57 13.43
CA GLY A 57 11.88 9.69 14.02
C GLY A 57 12.63 11.02 14.05
N LYS A 58 13.97 11.01 14.20
CA LYS A 58 14.81 12.22 14.11
C LYS A 58 15.05 12.68 12.67
N GLY A 59 15.04 11.77 11.69
CA GLY A 59 15.29 12.02 10.27
C GLY A 59 14.07 12.49 9.48
N ILE A 60 12.85 12.18 9.93
CA ILE A 60 11.59 12.68 9.35
C ILE A 60 11.52 14.21 9.42
N LYS A 61 12.18 14.83 10.41
CA LYS A 61 12.27 16.28 10.56
C LYS A 61 13.11 16.97 9.48
N ARG A 62 13.89 16.23 8.69
CA ARG A 62 14.66 16.80 7.58
C ARG A 62 13.82 16.73 6.30
N PRO A 63 13.45 17.86 5.69
CA PRO A 63 12.68 17.83 4.45
C PRO A 63 13.53 17.22 3.33
N GLY A 64 12.93 16.29 2.60
CA GLY A 64 13.56 15.65 1.44
C GLY A 64 12.57 14.80 0.68
N LEU A 65 12.72 14.72 -0.65
CA LEU A 65 11.80 13.98 -1.54
C LEU A 65 11.62 12.51 -1.12
N ARG A 66 12.69 11.87 -0.61
CA ARG A 66 12.62 10.50 -0.11
C ARG A 66 11.78 10.37 1.16
N ASN A 67 11.85 11.36 2.07
CA ASN A 67 11.01 11.37 3.26
C ASN A 67 9.55 11.66 2.89
N LEU A 68 9.32 12.59 1.96
CA LEU A 68 7.98 12.89 1.45
C LEU A 68 7.31 11.66 0.82
N THR A 69 8.02 10.95 -0.07
CA THR A 69 7.51 9.70 -0.65
C THR A 69 7.24 8.64 0.42
N GLY A 70 8.09 8.53 1.45
CA GLY A 70 7.84 7.63 2.59
C GLY A 70 6.58 8.00 3.40
N VAL A 71 6.33 9.30 3.61
CA VAL A 71 5.12 9.78 4.28
C VAL A 71 3.88 9.52 3.44
N ILE A 72 3.95 9.82 2.13
CA ILE A 72 2.85 9.52 1.19
C ILE A 72 2.57 8.01 1.19
N GLN A 73 3.61 7.17 1.19
CA GLN A 73 3.45 5.71 1.27
C GLN A 73 2.72 5.27 2.54
N LEU A 74 3.06 5.86 3.69
CA LEU A 74 2.42 5.55 4.97
C LEU A 74 0.92 5.87 4.94
N PHE A 75 0.55 7.08 4.49
CA PHE A 75 -0.85 7.50 4.46
C PHE A 75 -1.66 6.80 3.38
N SER A 76 -1.14 6.68 2.16
CA SER A 76 -1.84 6.00 1.06
C SER A 76 -1.96 4.50 1.29
N GLY A 77 -0.90 3.84 1.79
CA GLY A 77 -0.95 2.43 2.19
C GLY A 77 -1.92 2.20 3.35
N GLY A 78 -1.90 3.07 4.36
CA GLY A 78 -2.86 3.00 5.48
C GLY A 78 -4.31 3.21 5.03
N LEU A 79 -4.56 4.15 4.13
CA LEU A 79 -5.90 4.39 3.57
C LEU A 79 -6.37 3.21 2.70
N ALA A 80 -5.48 2.61 1.91
CA ALA A 80 -5.80 1.42 1.12
C ALA A 80 -6.17 0.24 2.03
N LEU A 81 -5.46 0.04 3.16
CA LEU A 81 -5.81 -0.98 4.15
C LEU A 81 -7.17 -0.71 4.81
N ALA A 82 -7.41 0.53 5.25
CA ALA A 82 -8.67 0.90 5.90
C ALA A 82 -9.87 0.70 4.95
N THR A 83 -9.76 1.19 3.72
CA THR A 83 -10.80 1.02 2.70
C THR A 83 -10.97 -0.44 2.26
N GLY A 84 -9.88 -1.20 2.13
CA GLY A 84 -9.94 -2.64 1.83
C GLY A 84 -10.68 -3.43 2.91
N PHE A 85 -10.48 -3.07 4.18
CA PHE A 85 -11.22 -3.68 5.29
C PHE A 85 -12.71 -3.34 5.26
N ILE A 86 -13.07 -2.08 4.95
CA ILE A 86 -14.47 -1.67 4.77
C ILE A 86 -15.12 -2.45 3.61
N LEU A 87 -14.43 -2.56 2.48
CA LEU A 87 -14.93 -3.30 1.31
C LEU A 87 -15.07 -4.80 1.59
N TYR A 88 -14.18 -5.38 2.40
CA TYR A 88 -14.31 -6.76 2.86
C TYR A 88 -15.56 -6.97 3.73
N LEU A 89 -15.88 -6.05 4.64
CA LEU A 89 -17.02 -6.18 5.55
C LEU A 89 -18.38 -5.96 4.88
N TYR A 90 -18.44 -5.00 3.94
CA TYR A 90 -19.72 -4.51 3.39
C TYR A 90 -19.91 -4.84 1.90
N GLY A 91 -18.89 -5.38 1.23
CA GLY A 91 -18.91 -5.72 -0.18
C GLY A 91 -18.64 -4.52 -1.10
N SER A 92 -17.91 -4.76 -2.19
CA SER A 92 -17.52 -3.73 -3.15
C SER A 92 -18.67 -3.20 -4.02
N LYS A 93 -19.68 -4.04 -4.30
CA LYS A 93 -20.84 -3.66 -5.12
C LYS A 93 -21.75 -2.64 -4.43
N ALA A 94 -21.89 -2.74 -3.11
CA ALA A 94 -22.74 -1.84 -2.33
C ALA A 94 -22.08 -0.48 -2.06
N LEU A 95 -20.75 -0.40 -2.18
CA LEU A 95 -19.94 0.73 -1.74
C LEU A 95 -19.03 1.28 -2.86
N SER A 96 -19.63 1.65 -4.01
CA SER A 96 -18.88 2.23 -5.15
C SER A 96 -17.90 3.34 -4.76
N PRO A 97 -18.26 4.33 -3.91
CA PRO A 97 -17.33 5.38 -3.50
C PRO A 97 -16.09 4.84 -2.75
N TRP A 98 -16.26 3.78 -1.96
CA TRP A 98 -15.15 3.16 -1.23
C TRP A 98 -14.23 2.37 -2.15
N THR A 99 -14.79 1.74 -3.19
CA THR A 99 -14.01 1.07 -4.24
C THR A 99 -13.13 2.08 -4.98
N GLU A 100 -13.66 3.26 -5.30
CA GLU A 100 -12.89 4.33 -5.94
C GLU A 100 -11.78 4.87 -5.03
N ILE A 101 -12.07 5.13 -3.75
CA ILE A 101 -11.06 5.56 -2.78
C ILE A 101 -9.98 4.48 -2.59
N HIS A 102 -10.36 3.22 -2.52
CA HIS A 102 -9.44 2.10 -2.40
C HIS A 102 -8.50 2.01 -3.62
N LEU A 103 -9.03 2.14 -4.82
CA LEU A 103 -8.24 2.18 -6.05
C LEU A 103 -7.31 3.40 -6.08
N ALA A 104 -7.84 4.59 -5.82
CA ALA A 104 -7.06 5.83 -5.84
C ALA A 104 -5.90 5.78 -4.84
N SER A 105 -6.16 5.33 -3.61
CA SER A 105 -5.13 5.17 -2.58
C SER A 105 -4.08 4.12 -2.97
N THR A 106 -4.50 3.02 -3.61
CA THR A 106 -3.58 1.99 -4.15
C THR A 106 -2.67 2.55 -5.24
N LEU A 107 -3.20 3.35 -6.17
CA LEU A 107 -2.42 3.97 -7.23
C LEU A 107 -1.43 5.02 -6.71
N VAL A 108 -1.86 5.86 -5.75
CA VAL A 108 -0.97 6.81 -5.06
C VAL A 108 0.13 6.06 -4.32
N PHE A 109 -0.22 4.96 -3.64
CA PHE A 109 0.74 4.11 -2.94
C PHE A 109 1.77 3.51 -3.90
N LEU A 110 1.34 2.98 -5.04
CA LEU A 110 2.23 2.44 -6.07
C LEU A 110 3.17 3.52 -6.62
N ALA A 111 2.65 4.69 -6.98
CA ALA A 111 3.46 5.79 -7.49
C ALA A 111 4.51 6.24 -6.47
N ALA A 112 4.12 6.38 -5.20
CA ALA A 112 5.03 6.73 -4.12
C ALA A 112 6.07 5.63 -3.87
N LEU A 113 5.70 4.35 -3.99
CA LEU A 113 6.59 3.20 -3.87
C LEU A 113 7.68 3.19 -4.95
N LEU A 114 7.29 3.38 -6.21
CA LEU A 114 8.23 3.46 -7.33
C LEU A 114 9.16 4.67 -7.18
N ALA A 115 8.62 5.84 -6.83
CA ALA A 115 9.42 7.04 -6.60
C ALA A 115 10.40 6.86 -5.42
N HIS A 116 9.96 6.23 -4.32
CA HIS A 116 10.83 5.99 -3.17
C HIS A 116 12.05 5.10 -3.51
N PHE A 117 11.89 4.18 -4.48
CA PHE A 117 13.00 3.31 -4.91
C PHE A 117 14.01 4.00 -5.82
N THR A 118 13.58 4.98 -6.61
CA THR A 118 14.49 5.70 -7.52
C THR A 118 15.25 6.82 -6.82
N LEU A 119 14.74 7.33 -5.70
CA LEU A 119 15.36 8.41 -4.94
C LEU A 119 16.58 7.92 -4.13
N LYS A 120 17.76 8.43 -4.50
CA LYS A 120 19.01 8.18 -3.75
C LYS A 120 18.88 8.71 -2.32
N ARG A 121 19.53 8.01 -1.38
CA ARG A 121 19.68 8.50 0.00
C ARG A 121 20.58 9.73 -0.06
N THR A 122 20.04 10.91 0.21
CA THR A 122 20.86 12.11 0.38
C THR A 122 21.74 11.88 1.61
N PRO A 123 23.08 11.94 1.49
CA PRO A 123 23.95 11.81 2.65
C PRO A 123 23.65 12.95 3.64
N PRO A 124 23.75 12.69 4.95
CA PRO A 124 23.66 13.78 5.92
C PRO A 124 24.80 14.77 5.64
N ARG A 125 24.45 16.02 5.37
CA ARG A 125 25.35 17.15 5.58
C ARG A 125 25.54 17.35 7.08
#